data_AF-B7ITT0-F1
#
_entry.id   AF-B7ITT0-F1
#
_cell.length_a   1.000
_cell.length_b   1.000
_cell.length_c   1.000
_cell.angle_alpha   90.00
_cell.angle_beta   90.00
_cell.angle_gamma   90.00
#
_symmetry.space_group_name_H-M   'P 1'
#
loop_
_entity.id
_entity.type
_entity.pdbx_description
1 polymer ?
#
loop_
_entity_poly.entity_id
_entity_poly.type
_entity_poly.pdbx_seq_one_letter_code
_entity_poly.pdbx_strand_id
1 'polypeptide(L)'
;MEDYYWIVRGLEWVGSASIFTLGTLSISGGIVFIVQKIFLHALNKKEADHKSELNKREAEFKIHLDNQLEKHKSEFKKINDKYQIQFSKLHVDRAETIKKLYSKLVELESSGQNLLGPIGRILGTVDRRVAPEKMKELVSKVLEDTNDLSKCFKINRIYFPETVCESFENILNKMYLIVEYTSRDDTPTTEEAMKMQRDTDKVVAELIIKLIPKLKRSLEDEFRKLLGVTEDEQVEK
;
A
#
# COMPACT_ATOMS: atom_id res chain seq x y z
N MET A 1 63.11 0.62 -5.05
CA MET A 1 63.74 1.69 -4.25
C MET A 1 65.19 1.85 -4.73
N GLU A 2 65.42 1.91 -6.05
CA GLU A 2 66.76 1.82 -6.66
C GLU A 2 67.08 2.96 -7.67
N ASP A 3 66.08 3.72 -8.13
CA ASP A 3 66.27 4.70 -9.21
C ASP A 3 66.88 6.06 -8.81
N TYR A 4 67.21 6.27 -7.54
CA TYR A 4 67.77 7.53 -7.04
C TYR A 4 69.26 7.45 -6.67
N TYR A 5 69.87 6.26 -6.76
CA TYR A 5 71.25 6.05 -6.35
C TYR A 5 72.25 6.86 -7.20
N TRP A 6 71.97 7.04 -8.49
CA TRP A 6 72.84 7.81 -9.39
C TRP A 6 72.69 9.34 -9.24
N ILE A 7 71.51 9.82 -8.83
CA ILE A 7 71.25 11.26 -8.62
C ILE A 7 71.95 11.74 -7.34
N VAL A 8 71.89 10.95 -6.26
CA VAL A 8 72.58 11.26 -5.00
C VAL A 8 74.10 11.23 -5.20
N ARG A 9 74.64 10.23 -5.93
CA ARG A 9 76.05 10.21 -6.35
C ARG A 9 76.45 11.39 -7.25
N GLY A 10 75.55 11.84 -8.13
CA GLY A 10 75.78 13.00 -8.99
C GLY A 10 75.89 14.31 -8.20
N LEU A 11 75.10 14.47 -7.13
CA LEU A 11 75.18 15.61 -6.22
C LEU A 11 76.44 15.59 -5.35
N GLU A 12 76.91 14.43 -4.90
CA GLU A 12 78.19 14.27 -4.19
C GLU A 12 79.40 14.65 -5.06
N TRP A 13 79.34 14.35 -6.36
CA TRP A 13 80.39 14.74 -7.30
C TRP A 13 80.44 16.27 -7.52
N VAL A 14 79.29 16.95 -7.53
CA VAL A 14 79.23 18.43 -7.63
C VAL A 14 79.71 19.11 -6.33
N GLY A 15 79.43 18.51 -5.16
CA GLY A 15 79.95 18.98 -3.88
C GLY A 15 81.49 18.93 -3.77
N SER A 16 82.10 17.89 -4.34
CA SER A 16 83.57 17.73 -4.36
C SER A 16 84.30 18.56 -5.43
N ALA A 17 83.59 19.23 -6.33
CA ALA A 17 84.16 20.07 -7.39
C ALA A 17 84.29 21.57 -7.03
N SER A 18 84.00 21.96 -5.78
CA SER A 18 83.98 23.36 -5.33
C SER A 18 85.35 23.96 -4.96
N ILE A 19 86.46 23.25 -5.22
CA ILE A 19 87.83 23.74 -5.01
C ILE A 19 88.67 23.52 -6.27
N PHE A 20 88.42 24.25 -7.36
CA PHE A 20 89.45 24.51 -8.38
C PHE A 20 89.22 25.87 -9.08
N THR A 21 90.33 26.56 -9.26
CA THR A 21 90.53 27.97 -9.59
C THR A 21 90.29 28.34 -11.07
N LEU A 22 89.57 29.45 -11.30
CA LEU A 22 89.70 30.48 -12.35
C LEU A 22 89.86 30.12 -13.86
N GLY A 23 89.62 28.88 -14.31
CA GLY A 23 89.84 28.48 -15.72
C GLY A 23 88.64 27.94 -16.54
N THR A 24 87.42 27.85 -16.00
CA THR A 24 86.31 27.09 -16.63
C THR A 24 84.96 27.85 -16.68
N LEU A 25 84.99 29.15 -16.96
CA LEU A 25 83.78 29.98 -17.06
C LEU A 25 82.82 29.61 -18.21
N SER A 26 83.22 28.72 -19.13
CA SER A 26 82.40 28.31 -20.29
C SER A 26 81.90 26.86 -20.26
N ILE A 27 82.45 25.96 -19.43
CA ILE A 27 82.02 24.55 -19.37
C ILE A 27 81.01 24.31 -18.24
N SER A 28 81.04 25.12 -17.18
CA SER A 28 80.12 24.99 -16.05
C SER A 28 78.66 25.30 -16.43
N GLY A 29 78.41 26.27 -17.30
CA GLY A 29 77.07 26.63 -17.75
C GLY A 29 76.36 25.51 -18.55
N GLY A 30 77.10 24.79 -19.41
CA GLY A 30 76.54 23.72 -20.23
C GLY A 30 76.13 22.49 -19.42
N ILE A 31 76.95 22.08 -18.44
CA ILE A 31 76.65 20.94 -17.57
C ILE A 31 75.47 21.25 -16.64
N VAL A 32 75.45 22.46 -16.05
CA VAL A 32 74.32 22.92 -15.23
C VAL A 32 73.02 22.93 -16.04
N PHE A 33 73.06 23.40 -17.30
CA PHE A 33 71.90 23.40 -18.18
C PHE A 33 71.39 21.98 -18.52
N ILE A 34 72.29 21.02 -18.79
CA ILE A 34 71.92 19.64 -19.11
C ILE A 34 71.28 18.96 -17.89
N VAL A 35 71.89 19.08 -16.71
CA VAL A 35 71.35 18.50 -15.47
C VAL A 35 69.98 19.11 -15.14
N GLN A 36 69.86 20.44 -15.25
CA GLN A 36 68.60 21.13 -15.05
C GLN A 36 67.52 20.66 -16.03
N LYS A 37 67.86 20.44 -17.31
CA LYS A 37 66.92 19.97 -18.32
C LYS A 37 66.46 18.53 -18.09
N ILE A 38 67.38 17.63 -17.68
CA ILE A 38 67.03 16.24 -17.32
C ILE A 38 66.14 16.22 -16.09
N PHE A 39 66.46 17.03 -15.08
CA PHE A 39 65.67 17.13 -13.85
C PHE A 39 64.26 17.69 -14.14
N LEU A 40 64.16 18.77 -14.92
CA LEU A 40 62.88 19.34 -15.35
C LEU A 40 62.06 18.36 -16.18
N HIS A 41 62.69 17.61 -17.09
CA HIS A 41 61.99 16.60 -17.89
C HIS A 41 61.50 15.43 -17.03
N ALA A 42 62.29 14.98 -16.06
CA ALA A 42 61.91 13.93 -15.11
C ALA A 42 60.78 14.39 -14.17
N LEU A 43 60.79 15.64 -13.72
CA LEU A 43 59.72 16.24 -12.93
C LEU A 43 58.44 16.38 -13.75
N ASN A 44 58.51 16.94 -14.97
CA ASN A 44 57.36 17.07 -15.86
C ASN A 44 56.74 15.71 -16.21
N LYS A 45 57.58 14.67 -16.38
CA LYS A 45 57.10 13.30 -16.63
C LYS A 45 56.37 12.73 -15.41
N LYS A 46 56.92 12.90 -14.20
CA LYS A 46 56.24 12.46 -12.97
C LYS A 46 54.97 13.24 -12.69
N GLU A 47 54.94 14.54 -12.98
CA GLU A 47 53.73 15.36 -12.86
C GLU A 47 52.67 14.89 -13.86
N ALA A 48 53.05 14.63 -15.11
CA ALA A 48 52.15 14.09 -16.12
C ALA A 48 51.63 12.69 -15.75
N ASP A 49 52.49 11.81 -15.24
CA ASP A 49 52.12 10.46 -14.80
C ASP A 49 51.19 10.51 -13.58
N HIS A 50 51.50 11.33 -12.57
CA HIS A 50 50.61 11.52 -11.41
C HIS A 50 49.26 12.13 -11.80
N LYS A 51 49.26 13.10 -12.72
CA LYS A 51 48.03 13.73 -13.23
C LYS A 51 47.19 12.73 -14.02
N SER A 52 47.84 11.88 -14.83
CA SER A 52 47.20 10.78 -15.55
C SER A 52 46.60 9.74 -14.59
N GLU A 53 47.34 9.34 -13.55
CA GLU A 53 46.87 8.38 -12.56
C GLU A 53 45.70 8.93 -11.72
N LEU A 54 45.78 10.21 -11.31
CA LEU A 54 44.67 10.91 -10.64
C LEU A 54 43.42 10.94 -11.51
N ASN A 55 43.54 11.35 -12.77
CA ASN A 55 42.42 11.38 -13.71
C ASN A 55 41.83 9.98 -13.92
N LYS A 56 42.67 8.94 -13.98
CA LYS A 56 42.22 7.56 -14.12
C LYS A 56 41.46 7.09 -12.89
N ARG A 57 41.98 7.33 -11.68
CA ARG A 57 41.28 7.00 -10.43
C ARG A 57 39.98 7.78 -10.30
N GLU A 58 39.95 9.06 -10.68
CA GLU A 58 38.73 9.86 -10.66
C GLU A 58 37.68 9.29 -11.61
N ALA A 59 38.07 8.88 -12.83
CA ALA A 59 37.19 8.23 -13.78
C ALA A 59 36.67 6.87 -13.26
N GLU A 60 37.56 6.05 -12.68
CA GLU A 60 37.19 4.76 -12.08
C GLU A 60 36.22 4.93 -10.89
N PHE A 61 36.46 5.90 -10.01
CA PHE A 61 35.56 6.22 -8.90
C PHE A 61 34.21 6.72 -9.40
N LYS A 62 34.18 7.59 -10.42
CA LYS A 62 32.92 8.06 -11.04
C LYS A 62 32.13 6.90 -11.63
N ILE A 63 32.76 6.03 -12.41
CA ILE A 63 32.13 4.83 -12.98
C ILE A 63 31.62 3.90 -11.87
N HIS A 64 32.38 3.73 -10.80
CA HIS A 64 31.97 2.90 -9.67
C HIS A 64 30.75 3.47 -8.94
N LEU A 65 30.74 4.79 -8.68
CA LEU A 65 29.61 5.48 -8.07
C LEU A 65 28.37 5.47 -8.96
N ASP A 66 28.52 5.72 -10.26
CA ASP A 66 27.42 5.66 -11.22
C ASP A 66 26.82 4.26 -11.29
N ASN A 67 27.66 3.22 -11.34
CA ASN A 67 27.18 1.82 -11.30
C ASN A 67 26.44 1.49 -10.00
N GLN A 68 26.92 1.95 -8.84
CA GLN A 68 26.21 1.76 -7.57
C GLN A 68 24.88 2.51 -7.56
N LEU A 69 24.86 3.75 -8.06
CA LEU A 69 23.66 4.57 -8.13
C LEU A 69 22.62 3.97 -9.05
N GLU A 70 23.02 3.50 -10.24
CA GLU A 70 22.14 2.81 -11.18
C GLU A 70 21.59 1.51 -10.59
N LYS A 71 22.43 0.74 -9.91
CA LYS A 71 22.02 -0.49 -9.23
C LYS A 71 20.97 -0.21 -8.15
N HIS A 72 21.23 0.76 -7.27
CA HIS A 72 20.27 1.17 -6.23
C HIS A 72 18.97 1.71 -6.83
N LYS A 73 19.05 2.54 -7.87
CA LYS A 73 17.86 3.05 -8.57
C LYS A 73 17.04 1.92 -9.19
N SER A 74 17.69 0.91 -9.76
CA SER A 74 17.03 -0.28 -10.30
C SER A 74 16.37 -1.13 -9.20
N GLU A 75 17.06 -1.31 -8.07
CA GLU A 75 16.50 -2.02 -6.90
C GLU A 75 15.29 -1.29 -6.31
N PHE A 76 15.37 0.02 -6.10
CA PHE A 76 14.24 0.84 -5.65
C PHE A 76 13.06 0.76 -6.63
N LYS A 77 13.32 0.82 -7.94
CA LYS A 77 12.29 0.68 -8.95
C LYS A 77 11.60 -0.69 -8.87
N LYS A 78 12.37 -1.79 -8.77
CA LYS A 78 11.81 -3.14 -8.63
C LYS A 78 10.94 -3.27 -7.37
N ILE A 79 11.39 -2.70 -6.26
CA ILE A 79 10.65 -2.69 -5.00
C ILE A 79 9.35 -1.89 -5.16
N ASN A 80 9.43 -0.68 -5.72
CA ASN A 80 8.28 0.16 -5.98
C ASN A 80 7.26 -0.51 -6.91
N ASP A 81 7.72 -1.11 -8.01
CA ASP A 81 6.88 -1.82 -8.96
C ASP A 81 6.18 -3.00 -8.27
N LYS A 82 6.90 -3.76 -7.44
CA LYS A 82 6.33 -4.87 -6.65
C LYS A 82 5.26 -4.37 -5.68
N TYR A 83 5.53 -3.31 -4.94
CA TYR A 83 4.55 -2.70 -4.03
C TYR A 83 3.33 -2.20 -4.80
N GLN A 84 3.52 -1.50 -5.91
CA GLN A 84 2.44 -0.99 -6.74
C GLN A 84 1.57 -2.12 -7.29
N ILE A 85 2.16 -3.22 -7.76
CA ILE A 85 1.42 -4.40 -8.25
C ILE A 85 0.64 -5.06 -7.11
N GLN A 86 1.29 -5.30 -5.97
CA GLN A 86 0.65 -5.95 -4.82
C GLN A 86 -0.49 -5.10 -4.25
N PHE A 87 -0.26 -3.80 -4.11
CA PHE A 87 -1.26 -2.84 -3.68
C PHE A 87 -2.42 -2.79 -4.69
N SER A 88 -2.12 -2.66 -5.99
CA SER A 88 -3.16 -2.65 -7.03
C SER A 88 -4.02 -3.91 -6.99
N LYS A 89 -3.40 -5.10 -6.85
CA LYS A 89 -4.14 -6.36 -6.76
C LYS A 89 -5.01 -6.43 -5.51
N LEU A 90 -4.46 -6.09 -4.34
CA LEU A 90 -5.22 -6.10 -3.08
C LEU A 90 -6.41 -5.12 -3.12
N HIS A 91 -6.22 -3.95 -3.72
CA HIS A 91 -7.28 -2.98 -3.93
C HIS A 91 -8.37 -3.50 -4.87
N VAL A 92 -7.99 -4.19 -5.96
CA VAL A 92 -8.95 -4.85 -6.85
C VAL A 92 -9.73 -5.94 -6.12
N ASP A 93 -9.04 -6.83 -5.39
CA ASP A 93 -9.67 -7.92 -4.65
C ASP A 93 -10.63 -7.38 -3.57
N ARG A 94 -10.22 -6.31 -2.86
CA ARG A 94 -11.06 -5.62 -1.88
C ARG A 94 -12.26 -4.95 -2.53
N ALA A 95 -12.08 -4.29 -3.67
CA ALA A 95 -13.18 -3.67 -4.42
C ALA A 95 -14.22 -4.71 -4.87
N GLU A 96 -13.76 -5.83 -5.43
CA GLU A 96 -14.63 -6.93 -5.86
C GLU A 96 -15.39 -7.53 -4.66
N THR A 97 -14.71 -7.69 -3.54
CA THR A 97 -15.31 -8.18 -2.29
C THR A 97 -16.40 -7.25 -1.76
N ILE A 98 -16.14 -5.94 -1.73
CA ILE A 98 -17.14 -4.93 -1.33
C ILE A 98 -18.35 -4.99 -2.27
N LYS A 99 -18.12 -5.03 -3.59
CA LYS A 99 -19.19 -5.15 -4.60
C LYS A 99 -20.05 -6.39 -4.38
N LYS A 100 -19.42 -7.54 -4.12
CA LYS A 100 -20.12 -8.81 -3.89
C LYS A 100 -21.00 -8.75 -2.64
N LEU A 101 -20.47 -8.23 -1.53
CA LEU A 101 -21.23 -8.06 -0.30
C LEU A 101 -22.36 -7.05 -0.45
N TYR A 102 -22.12 -5.95 -1.16
CA TYR A 102 -23.14 -4.97 -1.49
C TYR A 102 -24.30 -5.60 -2.25
N SER A 103 -24.02 -6.42 -3.27
CA SER A 103 -25.06 -7.15 -4.03
C SER A 103 -25.92 -8.02 -3.11
N LYS A 104 -25.30 -8.77 -2.20
CA LYS A 104 -26.02 -9.61 -1.22
C LYS A 104 -26.85 -8.80 -0.24
N LEU A 105 -26.37 -7.61 0.16
CA LEU A 105 -27.13 -6.72 1.02
C LEU A 105 -28.34 -6.12 0.30
N VAL A 106 -28.22 -5.80 -0.99
CA VAL A 106 -29.34 -5.34 -1.84
C VAL A 106 -30.38 -6.44 -2.05
N GLU A 107 -29.94 -7.69 -2.25
CA GLU A 107 -30.83 -8.86 -2.32
C GLU A 107 -31.64 -9.00 -1.01
N LEU A 108 -30.96 -8.94 0.14
CA LEU A 108 -31.61 -9.00 1.46
C LEU A 108 -32.56 -7.82 1.71
N GLU A 109 -32.16 -6.60 1.32
CA GLU A 109 -33.03 -5.42 1.41
C GLU A 109 -34.30 -5.64 0.57
N SER A 110 -34.15 -6.12 -0.67
CA SER A 110 -35.25 -6.37 -1.59
C SER A 110 -36.23 -7.42 -1.04
N SER A 111 -35.72 -8.56 -0.56
CA SER A 111 -36.58 -9.61 0.03
C SER A 111 -37.23 -9.14 1.33
N GLY A 112 -36.50 -8.40 2.18
CA GLY A 112 -37.06 -7.77 3.38
C GLY A 112 -38.18 -6.79 3.04
N GLN A 113 -37.97 -5.92 2.05
CA GLN A 113 -38.99 -4.98 1.58
C GLN A 113 -40.23 -5.71 1.04
N ASN A 114 -40.06 -6.88 0.41
CA ASN A 114 -41.18 -7.71 -0.03
C ASN A 114 -41.92 -8.35 1.16
N LEU A 115 -41.20 -8.78 2.20
CA LEU A 115 -41.79 -9.27 3.46
C LEU A 115 -42.66 -8.20 4.14
N LEU A 116 -42.21 -6.94 4.17
CA LEU A 116 -43.02 -5.85 4.72
C LEU A 116 -44.27 -5.57 3.88
N GLY A 117 -44.22 -5.80 2.56
CA GLY A 117 -45.28 -5.44 1.64
C GLY A 117 -45.52 -3.91 1.55
N PRO A 118 -46.40 -3.45 0.64
CA PRO A 118 -46.61 -2.01 0.41
C PRO A 118 -47.08 -1.27 1.67
N ILE A 119 -47.98 -1.88 2.44
CA ILE A 119 -48.59 -1.23 3.60
C ILE A 119 -47.68 -1.32 4.82
N GLY A 120 -46.99 -2.45 5.01
CA GLY A 120 -46.04 -2.60 6.11
C GLY A 120 -44.83 -1.67 6.01
N ARG A 121 -44.40 -1.31 4.80
CA ARG A 121 -43.38 -0.27 4.57
C ARG A 121 -43.80 1.11 5.10
N ILE A 122 -45.08 1.47 4.95
CA ILE A 122 -45.61 2.76 5.40
C ILE A 122 -45.84 2.74 6.92
N LEU A 123 -46.39 1.63 7.42
CA LEU A 123 -46.74 1.49 8.84
C LEU A 123 -45.55 1.08 9.73
N GLY A 124 -44.42 0.71 9.14
CA GLY A 124 -43.26 0.20 9.86
C GLY A 124 -43.55 -1.13 10.56
N THR A 125 -44.18 -2.07 9.86
CA THR A 125 -44.55 -3.40 10.37
C THR A 125 -44.57 -4.44 9.24
N VAL A 126 -44.74 -5.73 9.56
CA VAL A 126 -44.93 -6.81 8.59
C VAL A 126 -46.40 -6.87 8.14
N ASP A 127 -46.66 -6.98 6.83
CA ASP A 127 -48.04 -7.07 6.31
C ASP A 127 -48.62 -8.48 6.46
N ARG A 128 -49.26 -8.72 7.61
CA ARG A 128 -49.89 -10.00 7.97
C ARG A 128 -51.21 -10.32 7.25
N ARG A 129 -51.67 -9.47 6.33
CA ARG A 129 -52.86 -9.76 5.50
C ARG A 129 -52.56 -10.68 4.31
N VAL A 130 -51.28 -10.93 4.05
CA VAL A 130 -50.81 -11.86 3.03
C VAL A 130 -51.20 -13.29 3.45
N ALA A 131 -51.60 -14.12 2.47
CA ALA A 131 -51.92 -15.52 2.71
C ALA A 131 -50.76 -16.26 3.41
N PRO A 132 -51.03 -17.17 4.38
CA PRO A 132 -50.00 -17.83 5.18
C PRO A 132 -48.91 -18.52 4.35
N GLU A 133 -49.30 -19.18 3.25
CA GLU A 133 -48.40 -19.88 2.34
C GLU A 133 -47.40 -18.91 1.69
N LYS A 134 -47.91 -17.76 1.22
CA LYS A 134 -47.09 -16.71 0.62
C LYS A 134 -46.22 -16.00 1.67
N MET A 135 -46.70 -15.83 2.90
CA MET A 135 -45.91 -15.30 4.01
C MET A 135 -44.71 -16.23 4.30
N LYS A 136 -44.95 -17.55 4.32
CA LYS A 136 -43.90 -18.55 4.52
C LYS A 136 -42.83 -18.51 3.43
N GLU A 137 -43.24 -18.33 2.17
CA GLU A 137 -42.30 -18.12 1.05
C GLU A 137 -41.46 -16.86 1.23
N LEU A 138 -42.08 -15.72 1.60
CA LEU A 138 -41.37 -14.46 1.83
C LEU A 138 -40.35 -14.56 2.98
N VAL A 139 -40.76 -15.17 4.11
CA VAL A 139 -39.87 -15.41 5.26
C VAL A 139 -38.72 -16.35 4.87
N SER A 140 -39.02 -17.42 4.14
CA SER A 140 -38.01 -18.38 3.66
C SER A 140 -37.00 -17.70 2.74
N LYS A 141 -37.45 -16.79 1.87
CA LYS A 141 -36.55 -16.03 1.00
C LYS A 141 -35.63 -15.09 1.77
N VAL A 142 -36.17 -14.36 2.76
CA VAL A 142 -35.37 -13.49 3.64
C VAL A 142 -34.34 -14.30 4.42
N LEU A 143 -34.68 -15.50 4.88
CA LEU A 143 -33.76 -16.39 5.58
C LEU A 143 -32.62 -16.86 4.66
N GLU A 144 -32.94 -17.26 3.44
CA GLU A 144 -31.96 -17.63 2.42
C GLU A 144 -30.98 -16.48 2.17
N ASP A 145 -31.48 -15.28 1.91
CA ASP A 145 -30.65 -14.10 1.63
C ASP A 145 -29.80 -13.70 2.85
N THR A 146 -30.34 -13.86 4.06
CA THR A 146 -29.60 -13.63 5.32
C THR A 146 -28.45 -14.63 5.48
N ASN A 147 -28.70 -15.91 5.19
CA ASN A 147 -27.68 -16.95 5.25
C ASN A 147 -26.58 -16.73 4.21
N ASP A 148 -26.96 -16.37 2.99
CA ASP A 148 -26.05 -16.03 1.90
C ASP A 148 -25.15 -14.85 2.27
N LEU A 149 -25.75 -13.78 2.82
CA LEU A 149 -25.01 -12.62 3.29
C LEU A 149 -24.06 -12.99 4.43
N SER A 150 -24.54 -13.73 5.42
CA SER A 150 -23.75 -14.19 6.57
C SER A 150 -22.53 -15.00 6.13
N LYS A 151 -22.72 -15.97 5.22
CA LYS A 151 -21.64 -16.78 4.67
C LYS A 151 -20.64 -15.93 3.89
N CYS A 152 -21.13 -15.03 3.04
CA CYS A 152 -20.27 -14.14 2.27
C CYS A 152 -19.47 -13.21 3.19
N PHE A 153 -20.10 -12.67 4.24
CA PHE A 153 -19.45 -11.74 5.18
C PHE A 153 -18.38 -12.44 6.01
N LYS A 154 -18.68 -13.60 6.60
CA LYS A 154 -17.72 -14.33 7.45
C LYS A 154 -16.42 -14.67 6.73
N ILE A 155 -16.49 -15.06 5.46
CA ILE A 155 -15.30 -15.37 4.64
C ILE A 155 -14.48 -14.11 4.35
N ASN A 156 -15.13 -12.95 4.24
CA ASN A 156 -14.53 -11.71 3.78
C ASN A 156 -14.32 -10.67 4.88
N ARG A 157 -14.56 -11.01 6.15
CA ARG A 157 -14.50 -10.11 7.31
C ARG A 157 -13.18 -9.34 7.39
N ILE A 158 -12.07 -9.97 7.01
CA ILE A 158 -10.72 -9.39 7.05
C ILE A 158 -10.52 -8.15 6.16
N TYR A 159 -11.41 -7.90 5.19
CA TYR A 159 -11.30 -6.79 4.25
C TYR A 159 -11.96 -5.49 4.73
N PHE A 160 -12.57 -5.51 5.92
CA PHE A 160 -13.41 -4.43 6.43
C PHE A 160 -12.88 -3.88 7.76
N PRO A 161 -13.08 -2.58 8.02
CA PRO A 161 -12.85 -2.02 9.35
C PRO A 161 -13.84 -2.59 10.36
N GLU A 162 -13.42 -2.63 11.64
CA GLU A 162 -14.21 -3.25 12.72
C GLU A 162 -15.62 -2.63 12.85
N THR A 163 -15.75 -1.32 12.61
CA THR A 163 -17.05 -0.61 12.65
C THR A 163 -18.08 -1.15 11.64
N VAL A 164 -17.62 -1.55 10.45
CA VAL A 164 -18.46 -2.19 9.43
C VAL A 164 -18.78 -3.62 9.84
N CYS A 165 -17.80 -4.34 10.39
CA CYS A 165 -17.98 -5.70 10.89
C CYS A 165 -19.04 -5.76 12.00
N GLU A 166 -18.95 -4.88 13.00
CA GLU A 166 -19.94 -4.76 14.08
C GLU A 166 -21.35 -4.49 13.54
N SER A 167 -21.46 -3.65 12.51
CA SER A 167 -22.75 -3.32 11.88
C SER A 167 -23.36 -4.54 11.17
N PHE A 168 -22.55 -5.33 10.48
CA PHE A 168 -22.99 -6.60 9.88
C PHE A 168 -23.44 -7.60 10.95
N GLU A 169 -22.62 -7.81 11.98
CA GLU A 169 -22.92 -8.77 13.05
C GLU A 169 -24.21 -8.38 13.78
N ASN A 170 -24.41 -7.09 14.06
CA ASN A 170 -25.64 -6.58 14.65
C ASN A 170 -26.89 -6.88 13.78
N ILE A 171 -26.82 -6.64 12.48
CA ILE A 171 -27.93 -6.93 11.55
C ILE A 171 -28.19 -8.43 11.47
N LEU A 172 -27.15 -9.24 11.26
CA LEU A 172 -27.27 -10.69 11.13
C LEU A 172 -27.86 -11.33 12.40
N ASN A 173 -27.36 -10.95 13.57
CA ASN A 173 -27.86 -11.46 14.85
C ASN A 173 -29.34 -11.13 15.05
N LYS A 174 -29.74 -9.90 14.74
CA LYS A 174 -31.15 -9.49 14.85
C LYS A 174 -32.04 -10.22 13.85
N MET A 175 -31.58 -10.42 12.61
CA MET A 175 -32.33 -11.14 11.59
C MET A 175 -32.59 -12.60 11.97
N TYR A 176 -31.59 -13.31 12.51
CA TYR A 176 -31.77 -14.70 12.95
C TYR A 176 -32.82 -14.83 14.07
N LEU A 177 -32.75 -13.97 15.10
CA LEU A 177 -33.71 -13.97 16.21
C LEU A 177 -35.15 -13.71 15.74
N ILE A 178 -35.30 -12.88 14.72
CA ILE A 178 -36.59 -12.48 14.17
C ILE A 178 -37.21 -13.57 13.31
N VAL A 179 -36.43 -14.17 12.41
CA VAL A 179 -36.93 -15.19 11.48
C VAL A 179 -37.38 -16.44 12.24
N GLU A 180 -36.66 -16.82 13.30
CA GLU A 180 -37.03 -17.92 14.17
C GLU A 180 -38.40 -17.69 14.84
N TYR A 181 -38.70 -16.43 15.19
CA TYR A 181 -39.96 -16.05 15.81
C TYR A 181 -41.12 -15.99 14.80
N THR A 182 -40.89 -15.50 13.58
CA THR A 182 -41.93 -15.40 12.53
C THR A 182 -42.29 -16.73 11.87
N SER A 183 -41.46 -17.77 12.05
CA SER A 183 -41.65 -19.09 11.46
C SER A 183 -42.50 -20.05 12.30
N ARG A 184 -42.93 -19.63 13.50
CA ARG A 184 -43.86 -20.42 14.32
C ARG A 184 -45.29 -20.22 13.79
N ASP A 185 -45.91 -21.31 13.36
CA ASP A 185 -47.27 -21.39 12.78
C ASP A 185 -48.41 -21.07 13.77
N ASP A 186 -48.09 -20.68 15.01
CA ASP A 186 -49.10 -20.38 16.01
C ASP A 186 -49.69 -18.99 15.73
N THR A 187 -50.89 -18.96 15.15
CA THR A 187 -51.76 -17.77 15.28
C THR A 187 -51.84 -17.45 16.77
N PRO A 188 -51.33 -16.30 17.23
CA PRO A 188 -51.28 -16.00 18.66
C PRO A 188 -52.70 -16.00 19.22
N THR A 189 -52.98 -16.95 20.12
CA THR A 189 -54.29 -17.12 20.75
C THR A 189 -54.44 -16.28 22.01
N THR A 190 -53.34 -15.74 22.54
CA THR A 190 -53.31 -14.88 23.73
C THR A 190 -52.93 -13.44 23.38
N GLU A 191 -53.44 -12.47 24.14
CA GLU A 191 -53.12 -11.04 23.95
C GLU A 191 -51.62 -10.76 24.13
N GLU A 192 -50.96 -11.49 25.04
CA GLU A 192 -49.51 -11.41 25.24
C GLU A 192 -48.72 -11.85 24.01
N ALA A 193 -49.15 -12.96 23.38
CA ALA A 193 -48.53 -13.44 22.15
C ALA A 193 -48.77 -12.46 20.98
N MET A 194 -49.97 -11.87 20.87
CA MET A 194 -50.26 -10.85 19.86
C MET A 194 -49.40 -9.59 20.05
N LYS A 195 -49.20 -9.15 21.30
CA LYS A 195 -48.35 -8.00 21.62
C LYS A 195 -46.89 -8.29 21.25
N MET A 196 -46.36 -9.43 21.68
CA MET A 196 -44.98 -9.83 21.38
C MET A 196 -44.76 -9.92 19.86
N GLN A 197 -45.73 -10.44 19.12
CA GLN A 197 -45.68 -10.52 17.67
C GLN A 197 -45.63 -9.13 17.00
N ARG A 198 -46.50 -8.20 17.44
CA ARG A 198 -46.48 -6.80 16.95
C ARG A 198 -45.17 -6.09 17.26
N ASP A 199 -44.58 -6.35 18.42
CA ASP A 199 -43.30 -5.77 18.80
C ASP A 199 -42.17 -6.34 17.93
N THR A 200 -42.16 -7.66 17.68
CA THR A 200 -41.21 -8.28 16.74
C THR A 200 -41.33 -7.69 15.34
N ASP A 201 -42.56 -7.55 14.81
CA ASP A 201 -42.81 -7.01 13.47
C ASP A 201 -42.24 -5.59 13.28
N LYS A 202 -42.34 -4.75 14.31
CA LYS A 202 -41.75 -3.41 14.31
C LYS A 202 -40.22 -3.46 14.26
N VAL A 203 -39.61 -4.38 15.00
CA VAL A 203 -38.14 -4.56 14.98
C VAL A 203 -37.69 -5.03 13.59
N VAL A 204 -38.43 -5.96 12.97
CA VAL A 204 -38.18 -6.41 11.58
C VAL A 204 -38.21 -5.23 10.62
N ALA A 205 -39.26 -4.43 10.70
CA ALA A 205 -39.43 -3.27 9.85
C ALA A 205 -38.32 -2.23 10.08
N GLU A 206 -37.93 -1.98 11.32
CA GLU A 206 -36.82 -1.07 11.64
C GLU A 206 -35.49 -1.55 11.03
N LEU A 207 -35.20 -2.84 11.10
CA LEU A 207 -34.00 -3.41 10.48
C LEU A 207 -33.97 -3.15 8.98
N ILE A 208 -35.06 -3.47 8.30
CA ILE A 208 -35.18 -3.39 6.84
C ILE A 208 -35.21 -1.93 6.35
N ILE A 209 -35.90 -1.04 7.07
CA ILE A 209 -36.11 0.35 6.65
C ILE A 209 -34.95 1.25 7.05
N LYS A 210 -34.26 0.96 8.17
CA LYS A 210 -33.21 1.85 8.70
C LYS A 210 -31.83 1.21 8.71
N LEU A 211 -31.68 0.04 9.34
CA LEU A 211 -30.35 -0.50 9.65
C LEU A 211 -29.66 -1.05 8.41
N ILE A 212 -30.36 -1.81 7.57
CA ILE A 212 -29.83 -2.33 6.31
C ILE A 212 -29.42 -1.19 5.36
N PRO A 213 -30.27 -0.17 5.09
CA PRO A 213 -29.87 0.99 4.30
C PRO A 213 -28.70 1.77 4.88
N LYS A 214 -28.60 1.89 6.21
CA LYS A 214 -27.46 2.55 6.88
C LYS A 214 -26.16 1.78 6.64
N LEU A 215 -26.16 0.45 6.82
CA LEU A 215 -25.00 -0.38 6.52
C LEU A 215 -24.62 -0.29 5.03
N LYS A 216 -25.62 -0.28 4.14
CA LYS A 216 -25.42 -0.13 2.70
C LYS A 216 -24.66 1.15 2.38
N ARG A 217 -25.08 2.29 2.95
CA ARG A 217 -24.36 3.57 2.81
C ARG A 217 -22.94 3.50 3.35
N SER A 218 -22.73 2.89 4.52
CA SER A 218 -21.39 2.70 5.07
C SER A 218 -20.47 1.92 4.14
N LEU A 219 -20.98 0.88 3.46
CA LEU A 219 -20.22 0.13 2.45
C LEU A 219 -19.93 0.94 1.20
N GLU A 220 -20.90 1.73 0.74
CA GLU A 220 -20.69 2.64 -0.40
C GLU A 220 -19.59 3.65 -0.09
N ASP A 221 -19.55 4.18 1.12
CA ASP A 221 -18.54 5.15 1.54
C ASP A 221 -17.15 4.50 1.59
N GLU A 222 -17.03 3.29 2.16
CA GLU A 222 -15.78 2.52 2.10
C GLU A 222 -15.35 2.22 0.65
N PHE A 223 -16.30 1.93 -0.24
CA PHE A 223 -16.02 1.70 -1.65
C PHE A 223 -15.54 2.99 -2.35
N ARG A 224 -16.19 4.12 -2.10
CA ARG A 224 -15.83 5.44 -2.65
C ARG A 224 -14.46 5.89 -2.17
N LYS A 225 -14.13 5.69 -0.89
CA LYS A 225 -12.78 5.93 -0.35
C LYS A 225 -11.73 5.07 -1.05
N LEU A 226 -12.01 3.78 -1.23
CA LEU A 226 -11.10 2.88 -1.93
C LEU A 226 -10.86 3.27 -3.39
N LEU A 227 -11.87 3.83 -4.06
CA LEU A 227 -11.77 4.36 -5.42
C LEU A 227 -11.17 5.78 -5.49
N GLY A 228 -10.87 6.41 -4.36
CA GLY A 228 -10.36 7.79 -4.31
C GLY A 228 -11.40 8.86 -4.68
N VAL A 229 -12.70 8.56 -4.54
CA VAL A 229 -13.80 9.51 -4.82
C VAL A 229 -14.00 10.49 -3.66
N THR A 230 -13.64 10.09 -2.45
CA THR A 230 -13.64 10.91 -1.24
C THR A 230 -12.24 10.92 -0.66
N GLU A 231 -11.62 12.09 -0.58
CA GLU A 231 -10.33 12.27 0.08
C GLU A 231 -10.52 12.09 1.59
N ASP A 232 -9.69 11.25 2.22
CA ASP A 232 -9.55 11.29 3.67
C ASP A 232 -8.88 12.63 3.99
N GLU A 233 -9.60 13.52 4.68
CA GLU A 233 -8.97 14.66 5.37
C GLU A 233 -7.93 14.10 6.33
N GLN A 234 -6.68 14.00 5.89
CA GLN A 234 -5.58 13.73 6.77
C GLN A 234 -5.44 14.94 7.68
N VAL A 235 -6.02 14.81 8.88
CA VAL A 235 -5.71 15.67 10.00
C VAL A 235 -4.23 15.43 10.33
N GLU A 236 -3.35 16.23 9.72
CA GLU A 236 -2.01 16.47 10.22
C GLU A 236 -2.13 16.84 11.71
N LYS A 237 -1.55 16.00 12.57
CA LYS A 237 -1.22 16.32 13.95
C LYS A 237 0.29 16.28 14.12
#